data_AF-A0A6M1T6F3-F1
#
_entry.id   AF-A0A6M1T6F3-F1
#
_cell.length_a   1.000
_cell.length_b   1.000
_cell.length_c   1.000
_cell.angle_alpha   90.00
_cell.angle_beta   90.00
_cell.angle_gamma   90.00
#
_symmetry.space_group_name_H-M   'P 1'
#
loop_
_entity.id
_entity.type
_entity.pdbx_description
1 polymer ?
#
loop_
_entity_poly.entity_id
_entity_poly.type
_entity_poly.pdbx_seq_one_letter_code
_entity_poly.pdbx_strand_id
1 'polypeptide(L)'
;MKIQTSAIIDQLVMGDKEMEIPKKQTIELEFSAIDSGGGFKDPILDFSFNLPAGIPKNGERMLTVRLRNPQKEEHKATFSYELPADEGDGQSQINGRLKEDQLSREVIGFVLQLLR
;
A
#
# COMPACT_ATOMS: atom_id res chain seq x y z
N MET A 1 -3.69 -17.13 8.62
CA MET A 1 -4.31 -16.78 7.33
C MET A 1 -3.27 -16.10 6.47
N LYS A 2 -3.23 -16.40 5.16
CA LYS A 2 -2.38 -15.72 4.19
C LYS A 2 -3.18 -15.51 2.90
N ILE A 3 -3.13 -14.31 2.35
CA ILE A 3 -3.94 -13.86 1.21
C ILE A 3 -3.04 -13.09 0.26
N GLN A 4 -3.23 -13.29 -1.04
CA GLN A 4 -2.64 -12.48 -2.10
C GLN A 4 -3.76 -11.86 -2.93
N THR A 5 -3.67 -10.56 -3.19
CA THR A 5 -4.68 -9.81 -3.96
C THR A 5 -4.02 -8.59 -4.62
N SER A 6 -4.82 -7.77 -5.31
CA SER A 6 -4.36 -6.51 -5.88
C SER A 6 -5.41 -5.42 -5.73
N ALA A 7 -4.94 -4.18 -5.73
CA ALA A 7 -5.78 -2.99 -5.74
C ALA A 7 -5.31 -2.01 -6.82
N ILE A 8 -6.10 -0.97 -7.06
CA ILE A 8 -5.70 0.16 -7.89
C ILE A 8 -5.14 1.24 -6.99
N ILE A 9 -3.98 1.81 -7.37
CA ILE A 9 -3.49 3.05 -6.78
C ILE A 9 -4.32 4.18 -7.38
N ASP A 10 -5.08 4.85 -6.52
CA ASP A 10 -5.97 5.96 -6.88
C ASP A 10 -5.34 7.33 -6.58
N GLN A 11 -4.37 7.34 -5.66
CA GLN A 11 -3.56 8.52 -5.38
C GLN A 11 -2.21 8.10 -4.80
N LEU A 12 -1.18 8.86 -5.12
CA LEU A 12 0.14 8.70 -4.57
C LEU A 12 0.69 10.08 -4.19
N VAL A 13 1.05 10.26 -2.93
CA VAL A 13 1.57 11.52 -2.41
C VAL A 13 2.90 11.23 -1.74
N MET A 14 3.93 11.99 -2.07
CA MET A 14 5.24 11.91 -1.43
C MET A 14 5.50 13.23 -0.71
N GLY A 15 5.48 13.19 0.61
CA GLY A 15 5.52 14.41 1.38
C GLY A 15 4.30 15.29 1.10
N ASP A 16 4.53 16.53 0.66
CA ASP A 16 3.46 17.44 0.20
C ASP A 16 3.16 17.36 -1.30
N LYS A 17 3.85 16.50 -2.07
CA LYS A 17 3.74 16.45 -3.53
C LYS A 17 2.89 15.28 -3.99
N GLU A 18 1.76 15.57 -4.64
CA GLU A 18 1.00 14.57 -5.38
C GLU A 18 1.76 14.14 -6.64
N MET A 19 1.85 12.83 -6.86
CA MET A 19 2.54 12.24 -7.99
C MET A 19 1.56 11.88 -9.10
N GLU A 20 1.97 12.10 -10.34
CA GLU A 20 1.20 11.63 -11.49
C GLU A 20 1.27 10.11 -11.58
N ILE A 21 0.11 9.46 -11.50
CA ILE A 21 -0.02 8.02 -11.57
C ILE A 21 -0.61 7.60 -12.93
N PRO A 22 -0.07 6.55 -13.59
CA PRO A 22 -0.69 5.99 -14.79
C PRO A 22 -2.14 5.55 -14.49
N LYS A 23 -3.04 5.72 -15.47
CA LYS A 23 -4.51 5.60 -15.31
C LYS A 23 -5.05 4.25 -14.81
N LYS A 24 -4.19 3.25 -14.54
CA LYS A 24 -4.52 1.91 -14.01
C LYS A 24 -3.37 1.28 -13.22
N GLN A 25 -2.59 2.08 -12.51
CA GLN A 25 -1.49 1.55 -11.73
C GLN A 25 -2.01 0.59 -10.65
N THR A 26 -1.57 -0.66 -10.71
CA THR A 26 -1.93 -1.70 -9.75
C THR A 26 -0.87 -1.82 -8.66
N ILE A 27 -1.29 -2.26 -7.49
CA ILE A 27 -0.43 -2.68 -6.39
C ILE A 27 -0.75 -4.11 -6.01
N GLU A 28 0.29 -4.92 -5.92
CA GLU A 28 0.21 -6.28 -5.40
C GLU A 28 0.23 -6.21 -3.88
N LEU A 29 -0.67 -6.96 -3.25
CA LEU A 29 -0.86 -6.97 -1.80
C LEU A 29 -0.83 -8.41 -1.31
N GLU A 30 -0.04 -8.66 -0.26
CA GLU A 30 -0.05 -9.90 0.48
C GLU A 30 -0.37 -9.61 1.95
N PHE A 31 -1.51 -10.11 2.43
CA PHE A 31 -1.90 -9.96 3.82
C PHE A 31 -1.76 -11.28 4.56
N SER A 32 -1.13 -11.22 5.73
CA SER A 32 -1.04 -12.36 6.64
C SER A 32 -1.36 -11.95 8.07
N ALA A 33 -1.99 -12.85 8.80
CA ALA A 33 -2.34 -12.65 10.21
C ALA A 33 -2.61 -14.01 10.87
N ILE A 34 -2.54 -14.04 12.20
CA ILE A 34 -3.04 -15.16 13.00
C ILE A 34 -4.54 -14.93 13.22
N ASP A 35 -5.37 -15.81 12.65
CA ASP A 35 -6.81 -15.81 12.90
C ASP A 35 -7.06 -16.51 14.24
N SER A 36 -7.62 -15.76 15.19
CA SER A 36 -7.94 -16.24 16.53
C SER A 36 -9.42 -16.56 16.73
N GLY A 37 -10.25 -16.44 15.69
CA GLY A 37 -11.71 -16.61 15.77
C GLY A 37 -12.48 -15.43 16.40
N GLY A 38 -11.77 -14.50 17.06
CA GLY A 38 -12.31 -13.23 17.58
C GLY A 38 -11.67 -11.97 16.97
N GLY A 39 -10.77 -12.15 16.00
CA GLY A 39 -10.01 -11.08 15.35
C GLY A 39 -8.67 -11.56 14.79
N PHE A 40 -7.94 -10.61 14.18
CA PHE A 40 -6.60 -10.83 13.65
C PHE A 40 -5.55 -10.41 14.68
N LYS A 41 -4.59 -11.30 14.93
CA LYS A 41 -3.37 -10.97 15.68
C LYS A 41 -2.19 -10.92 14.72
N ASP A 42 -1.22 -10.07 15.03
CA ASP A 42 0.00 -9.87 14.24
C ASP A 42 -0.27 -9.64 12.74
N PRO A 43 -1.16 -8.69 12.35
CA PRO A 43 -1.41 -8.42 10.94
C PRO A 43 -0.17 -7.85 10.26
N ILE A 44 0.14 -8.39 9.08
CA ILE A 44 1.22 -7.96 8.21
C ILE A 44 0.64 -7.74 6.82
N LEU A 45 0.97 -6.61 6.21
CA LEU A 45 0.69 -6.32 4.81
C LEU A 45 2.01 -6.09 4.08
N ASP A 46 2.36 -7.03 3.23
CA ASP A 46 3.42 -6.89 2.24
C ASP A 46 2.80 -6.29 0.97
N PHE A 47 3.51 -5.40 0.30
CA PHE A 47 3.04 -4.79 -0.94
C PHE A 47 4.17 -4.50 -1.92
N SER A 48 3.82 -4.50 -3.19
CA SER A 48 4.75 -4.25 -4.29
C SER A 48 4.08 -3.47 -5.41
N PHE A 49 4.72 -2.42 -5.90
CA PHE A 49 4.27 -1.72 -7.11
C PHE A 49 5.40 -0.91 -7.73
N ASN A 50 5.25 -0.61 -9.02
CA ASN A 50 6.20 0.26 -9.70
C ASN A 50 6.00 1.71 -9.28
N LEU A 51 7.04 2.43 -8.98
CA LEU A 51 6.98 3.81 -8.55
C LEU A 51 7.05 4.76 -9.77
N PRO A 52 6.14 5.74 -9.90
CA PRO A 52 6.21 6.70 -11.00
C PRO A 52 7.51 7.51 -11.00
N ALA A 53 7.96 7.91 -12.19
CA ALA A 53 9.17 8.71 -12.33
C ALA A 53 9.02 10.10 -11.66
N GLY A 54 10.15 10.69 -11.24
CA GLY A 54 10.18 12.07 -10.74
C GLY A 54 10.28 12.23 -9.22
N ILE A 55 10.73 11.19 -8.51
CA ILE A 55 10.96 11.25 -7.06
C ILE A 55 12.26 11.97 -6.73
N PRO A 56 12.23 12.94 -5.79
CA PRO A 56 13.43 13.63 -5.37
C PRO A 56 14.36 12.68 -4.59
N LYS A 57 15.63 12.59 -5.00
CA LYS A 57 16.64 11.75 -4.35
C LYS A 57 16.92 12.11 -2.88
N ASN A 58 16.73 13.38 -2.52
CA ASN A 58 17.06 13.95 -1.20
C ASN A 58 15.83 14.61 -0.53
N GLY A 59 14.64 14.07 -0.77
CA GLY A 59 13.38 14.64 -0.28
C GLY A 59 12.72 13.85 0.85
N GLU A 60 11.49 14.25 1.18
CA GLU A 60 10.61 13.53 2.10
C GLU A 60 10.40 12.08 1.64
N ARG A 61 10.61 11.13 2.55
CA ARG A 61 10.51 9.69 2.29
C ARG A 61 9.17 9.10 2.68
N MET A 62 8.28 9.93 3.20
CA MET A 62 6.94 9.51 3.56
C MET A 62 6.07 9.45 2.31
N LEU A 63 5.70 8.23 1.94
CA LEU A 63 4.80 7.94 0.85
C LEU A 63 3.41 7.68 1.42
N THR A 64 2.41 8.42 0.97
CA THR A 64 1.00 8.15 1.26
C THR A 64 0.34 7.57 0.00
N VAL A 65 -0.25 6.39 0.15
CA VAL A 65 -0.87 5.62 -0.93
C VAL A 65 -2.36 5.51 -0.67
N ARG A 66 -3.19 5.98 -1.60
CA ARG A 66 -4.63 5.72 -1.59
C ARG A 66 -4.95 4.59 -2.54
N LEU A 67 -5.52 3.53 -1.99
CA LEU A 67 -6.00 2.38 -2.71
C LEU A 67 -7.47 2.51 -3.06
N ARG A 68 -7.86 1.87 -4.16
CA ARG A 68 -9.24 1.70 -4.60
C ARG A 68 -9.49 0.24 -4.98
N ASN A 69 -10.65 -0.28 -4.60
CA ASN A 69 -11.07 -1.62 -5.00
C ASN A 69 -11.36 -1.63 -6.52
N PRO A 70 -10.75 -2.56 -7.30
CA PRO A 70 -10.93 -2.63 -8.75
C PRO A 70 -12.37 -2.95 -9.17
N GLN A 71 -13.19 -3.53 -8.29
CA GLN A 71 -14.57 -3.93 -8.55
C GLN A 71 -15.62 -2.97 -7.95
N LYS A 72 -15.24 -2.14 -6.98
CA LYS A 72 -16.13 -1.23 -6.23
C LYS A 72 -15.43 0.11 -6.01
N GLU A 73 -15.62 1.06 -6.91
CA GLU A 73 -14.82 2.29 -6.97
C GLU A 73 -14.95 3.18 -5.72
N GLU A 74 -16.07 3.07 -5.03
CA GLU A 74 -16.38 3.78 -3.79
C GLU A 74 -15.61 3.26 -2.57
N HIS A 75 -15.05 2.04 -2.65
CA HIS A 75 -14.25 1.49 -1.56
C HIS A 75 -12.79 1.87 -1.73
N LYS A 76 -12.30 2.66 -0.78
CA LYS A 76 -10.93 3.16 -0.76
C LYS A 76 -10.33 3.00 0.63
N ALA A 77 -9.01 2.96 0.69
CA ALA A 77 -8.25 3.02 1.94
C ALA A 77 -6.94 3.74 1.71
N THR A 78 -6.42 4.39 2.75
CA THR A 78 -5.15 5.12 2.67
C THR A 78 -4.18 4.57 3.71
N PHE A 79 -2.92 4.39 3.33
CA PHE A 79 -1.84 4.09 4.26
C PHE A 79 -0.61 4.94 3.93
N SER A 80 0.27 5.09 4.93
CA SER A 80 1.55 5.76 4.76
C SER A 80 2.70 4.77 4.98
N TYR A 81 3.78 4.96 4.24
CA TYR A 81 4.97 4.12 4.26
C TYR A 81 6.21 4.98 4.12
N GLU A 82 7.20 4.74 4.98
CA GLU A 82 8.50 5.40 4.86
C GLU A 82 9.41 4.59 3.93
N LEU A 83 9.84 5.20 2.83
CA LEU A 83 10.76 4.58 1.89
C LEU A 83 12.14 4.34 2.56
N PRO A 84 12.73 3.15 2.44
CA PRO A 84 14.07 2.88 2.94
C PRO A 84 15.10 3.82 2.31
N ALA A 85 16.18 4.10 3.04
CA ALA A 85 17.18 5.08 2.63
C ALA A 85 17.88 4.79 1.30
N ASP A 86 17.93 3.50 0.92
CA ASP A 86 18.66 2.99 -0.22
C ASP A 86 17.76 2.74 -1.45
N GLU A 87 16.43 2.86 -1.32
CA GLU A 87 15.49 2.65 -2.45
C GLU A 87 15.38 3.88 -3.38
N GLY A 88 16.10 4.96 -3.07
CA GLY A 88 16.08 6.23 -3.84
C GLY A 88 16.92 6.26 -5.11
N ASP A 89 17.66 5.20 -5.44
CA ASP A 89 18.55 5.17 -6.60
C ASP A 89 18.03 4.27 -7.72
N GLY A 90 17.07 4.79 -8.48
CA GLY A 90 16.65 4.19 -9.75
C GLY A 90 15.85 2.88 -9.64
N GLN A 91 15.40 2.49 -8.44
CA GLN A 91 14.46 1.39 -8.32
C GLN A 91 13.06 1.85 -8.74
N SER A 92 12.64 1.34 -9.89
CA SER A 92 11.29 1.54 -10.41
C SER A 92 10.23 0.79 -9.62
N GLN A 93 10.59 -0.01 -8.61
CA GLN A 93 9.68 -0.88 -7.86
C GLN A 93 9.92 -0.74 -6.35
N ILE A 94 8.85 -0.45 -5.60
CA ILE A 94 8.85 -0.44 -4.15
C ILE A 94 8.41 -1.81 -3.66
N ASN A 95 9.08 -2.32 -2.63
CA ASN A 95 8.64 -3.47 -1.86
C ASN A 95 8.53 -3.05 -0.40
N GLY A 96 7.30 -2.94 0.09
CA GLY A 96 7.06 -2.48 1.45
C GLY A 96 6.39 -3.52 2.32
N ARG A 97 6.58 -3.35 3.63
CA ARG A 97 5.97 -4.17 4.68
C ARG A 97 5.42 -3.27 5.76
N LEU A 98 4.12 -3.38 6.05
CA LEU A 98 3.48 -2.78 7.20
C LEU A 98 3.17 -3.86 8.24
N LYS A 99 3.42 -3.54 9.51
CA LYS A 99 3.09 -4.39 10.66
C LYS A 99 1.96 -3.78 11.49
N GLU A 100 1.55 -4.47 12.55
CA GLU A 100 0.40 -4.13 13.39
C GLU A 100 0.28 -2.66 13.77
N ASP A 101 1.37 -2.03 14.20
CA ASP A 101 1.43 -0.62 14.61
C ASP A 101 1.31 0.38 13.44
N GLN A 102 1.51 -0.10 12.22
CA GLN A 102 1.45 0.69 10.98
C GLN A 102 0.16 0.42 10.18
N LEU A 103 -0.63 -0.59 10.57
CA LEU A 103 -1.85 -0.99 9.88
C LEU A 103 -3.09 -0.47 10.60
N SER A 104 -3.82 0.41 9.93
CA SER A 104 -5.12 0.85 10.42
C SER A 104 -6.18 -0.24 10.23
N ARG A 105 -7.22 -0.22 11.08
CA ARG A 105 -8.40 -1.10 10.92
C ARG A 105 -9.08 -0.91 9.56
N GLU A 106 -9.03 0.29 9.00
CA GLU A 106 -9.55 0.62 7.68
C GLU A 106 -8.80 -0.14 6.58
N VAL A 107 -7.47 -0.14 6.60
CA VAL A 107 -6.63 -0.85 5.62
C VAL A 107 -6.87 -2.36 5.70
N ILE A 108 -6.92 -2.92 6.92
CA ILE A 108 -7.23 -4.34 7.13
C ILE A 108 -8.62 -4.68 6.56
N GLY A 109 -9.63 -3.87 6.91
CA GLY A 109 -10.99 -4.05 6.41
C GLY A 109 -11.07 -3.99 4.88
N PHE A 110 -10.36 -3.03 4.27
CA PHE A 110 -10.26 -2.89 2.81
C PHE A 110 -9.66 -4.14 2.16
N VAL A 111 -8.53 -4.64 2.66
CA VAL A 111 -7.89 -5.84 2.08
C VAL A 111 -8.80 -7.06 2.17
N LEU A 112 -9.54 -7.23 3.27
CA LEU A 112 -10.51 -8.32 3.41
C LEU A 112 -11.71 -8.18 2.46
N GLN A 113 -12.08 -6.95 2.09
CA GLN A 113 -13.13 -6.70 1.09
C GLN A 113 -12.67 -7.00 -0.33
N LEU A 114 -11.37 -6.95 -0.65
CA LEU A 114 -10.86 -7.34 -1.97
C LEU A 114 -11.04 -8.84 -2.27
N LEU A 115 -11.39 -9.64 -1.26
CA LEU A 115 -11.62 -11.09 -1.38
C LEU A 115 -13.09 -11.45 -1.65
N ARG A 116 -13.99 -10.47 -1.62
CA ARG A 116 -15.44 -10.65 -1.73
C ARG A 116 -15.96 -10.09 -3.04
#